data_AF-A0A5B9Y4P1-F1
#
_entry.id   AF-A0A5B9Y4P1-F1
#
_cell.length_a   1.000
_cell.length_b   1.000
_cell.length_c   1.000
_cell.angle_alpha   90.00
_cell.angle_beta   90.00
_cell.angle_gamma   90.00
#
_symmetry.space_group_name_H-M   'P 1'
#
loop_
_entity.id
_entity.type
_entity.pdbx_description
1 polymer ?
#
loop_
_entity_poly.entity_id
_entity_poly.type
_entity_poly.pdbx_seq_one_letter_code
_entity_poly.pdbx_strand_id
1 'polypeptide(L)'
;MVYNELNFWNEIGAKFIFSFTRNEGCDMQEDEILPILLDKSYLDDQKSKDIDPLVVGMAKAWDKTHALISEAKDKMLAGEDGPFMDMTKFKDVYIALDPTLEYLELFENRESYTFVDQLEYLKNQLFKVTDLRENIEVLFQFTLKAVGEEALGELTFKFCSYVANAILIFKNHSPVISDRKDVNEEFMKLFMKLSVECAKTMPHEWNKLETYKKLCDLCVSLSEEFLLYHPEYYAN
;
A
#
# COMPACT_ATOMS: atom_id res chain seq x y z
N MET A 1 7.55 -18.59 4.12
CA MET A 1 6.39 -17.88 3.51
C MET A 1 6.50 -16.46 4.00
N VAL A 2 6.88 -15.55 3.10
CA VAL A 2 7.17 -14.11 3.30
C VAL A 2 6.41 -13.45 4.46
N TYR A 3 5.09 -13.65 4.55
CA TYR A 3 4.24 -12.95 5.54
C TYR A 3 4.51 -13.33 7.01
N ASN A 4 5.21 -14.42 7.30
CA ASN A 4 5.60 -14.81 8.66
C ASN A 4 7.03 -14.38 9.03
N GLU A 5 7.78 -13.80 8.11
CA GLU A 5 9.18 -13.47 8.31
C GLU A 5 9.29 -12.04 8.85
N LEU A 6 9.59 -11.92 10.15
CA LEU A 6 9.70 -10.60 10.80
C LEU A 6 10.75 -9.70 10.14
N ASN A 7 11.82 -10.29 9.61
CA ASN A 7 12.86 -9.53 8.90
C ASN A 7 12.31 -8.87 7.64
N PHE A 8 11.49 -9.58 6.85
CA PHE A 8 10.79 -9.00 5.71
C PHE A 8 9.97 -7.78 6.15
N TRP A 9 9.15 -7.91 7.18
CA TRP A 9 8.29 -6.80 7.63
C TRP A 9 9.08 -5.60 8.14
N ASN A 10 10.23 -5.80 8.78
CA ASN A 10 11.04 -4.71 9.29
C ASN A 10 11.86 -4.03 8.18
N GLU A 11 12.57 -4.79 7.36
CA GLU A 11 13.40 -4.24 6.27
C GLU A 11 12.55 -3.57 5.19
N ILE A 12 11.48 -4.25 4.77
CA ILE A 12 10.62 -3.76 3.70
C ILE A 12 9.72 -2.64 4.22
N GLY A 13 9.29 -2.73 5.47
CA GLY A 13 8.63 -1.63 6.15
C GLY A 13 9.50 -0.38 6.17
N ALA A 14 10.79 -0.49 6.49
CA ALA A 14 11.69 0.66 6.54
C ALA A 14 11.82 1.33 5.17
N LYS A 15 12.04 0.54 4.12
CA LYS A 15 12.11 1.03 2.73
C LYS A 15 10.80 1.68 2.27
N PHE A 16 9.68 1.05 2.57
CA PHE A 16 8.35 1.57 2.26
C PHE A 16 8.13 2.93 2.93
N ILE A 17 8.32 3.00 4.25
CA ILE A 17 8.12 4.23 5.03
C ILE A 17 9.04 5.34 4.53
N PHE A 18 10.34 5.05 4.37
CA PHE A 18 11.32 6.00 3.86
C PHE A 18 10.93 6.58 2.49
N SER A 19 10.37 5.76 1.59
CA SER A 19 9.97 6.21 0.25
C SER A 19 8.90 7.30 0.27
N PHE A 20 8.03 7.32 1.28
CA PHE A 20 7.01 8.37 1.46
C PHE A 20 7.55 9.55 2.27
N THR A 21 8.18 9.28 3.42
CA THR A 21 8.58 10.31 4.39
C THR A 21 9.58 11.29 3.77
N ARG A 22 10.47 10.80 2.90
CA ARG A 22 11.42 11.64 2.15
C ARG A 22 10.74 12.69 1.27
N ASN A 23 9.57 12.39 0.71
CA ASN A 23 8.84 13.34 -0.15
C ASN A 23 7.99 14.32 0.67
N GLU A 24 7.74 14.03 1.95
CA GLU A 24 6.94 14.84 2.87
C GLU A 24 7.81 15.70 3.81
N GLY A 25 9.13 15.79 3.55
CA GLY A 25 10.04 16.65 4.29
C GLY A 25 10.52 16.09 5.63
N CYS A 26 10.38 14.77 5.84
CA CYS A 26 10.98 14.09 6.98
C CYS A 26 12.48 13.86 6.73
N ASP A 27 13.33 14.26 7.68
CA ASP A 27 14.79 14.14 7.57
C ASP A 27 15.32 12.74 7.95
N MET A 28 14.47 11.88 8.50
CA MET A 28 14.86 10.53 8.94
C MET A 28 15.28 9.66 7.76
N GLN A 29 16.42 8.99 7.92
CA GLN A 29 16.97 8.05 6.96
C GLN A 29 16.42 6.63 7.16
N GLU A 30 16.52 5.79 6.13
CA GLU A 30 16.06 4.39 6.19
C GLU A 30 16.73 3.60 7.34
N ASP A 31 18.01 3.82 7.60
CA ASP A 31 18.78 3.18 8.66
C ASP A 31 18.41 3.66 10.07
N GLU A 32 17.70 4.78 10.19
CA GLU A 32 17.07 5.25 11.42
C GLU A 32 15.67 4.66 11.61
N ILE A 33 14.93 4.44 10.51
CA ILE A 33 13.59 3.84 10.54
C ILE A 33 13.64 2.34 10.85
N LEU A 34 14.65 1.61 10.35
CA LEU A 34 14.76 0.17 10.56
C LEU A 34 14.83 -0.22 12.06
N PRO A 35 15.70 0.38 12.90
CA PRO A 35 15.71 0.12 14.34
C PRO A 35 14.37 0.39 15.03
N ILE A 36 13.61 1.39 14.57
CA ILE A 36 12.29 1.73 15.11
C ILE A 36 11.29 0.61 14.87
N LEU A 37 11.34 -0.02 13.69
CA LEU A 37 10.50 -1.18 13.38
C LEU A 37 10.93 -2.42 14.16
N LEU A 38 12.24 -2.65 14.28
CA LEU A 38 12.81 -3.79 15.00
C LEU A 38 12.47 -3.77 16.50
N ASP A 39 12.61 -2.61 17.15
CA ASP A 39 12.42 -2.47 18.60
C ASP A 39 10.99 -2.04 18.99
N LYS A 40 10.14 -1.78 17.99
CA LYS A 40 8.76 -1.31 18.14
C LYS A 40 8.65 -0.03 18.98
N SER A 41 9.64 0.85 18.94
CA SER A 41 9.69 2.11 19.71
C SER A 41 8.52 3.07 19.44
N TYR A 42 7.90 2.99 18.27
CA TYR A 42 6.69 3.75 17.92
C TYR A 42 5.42 3.33 18.70
N LEU A 43 5.47 2.20 19.42
CA LEU A 43 4.41 1.77 20.34
C LEU A 43 4.64 2.24 21.78
N ASP A 44 5.83 2.74 22.10
CA ASP A 44 6.17 3.26 23.43
C ASP A 44 5.94 4.78 23.47
N ASP A 45 5.04 5.24 24.33
CA ASP A 45 4.65 6.66 24.44
C ASP A 45 5.81 7.60 24.82
N GLN A 46 6.88 7.09 25.44
CA GLN A 46 8.05 7.89 25.75
C GLN A 46 9.03 7.92 24.58
N LYS A 47 9.33 6.76 23.99
CA LYS A 47 10.25 6.70 22.84
C LYS A 47 9.69 7.37 21.59
N SER A 48 8.38 7.23 21.35
CA SER A 48 7.71 7.79 20.17
C SER A 48 7.68 9.31 20.13
N LYS A 49 7.93 10.01 21.24
CA LYS A 49 8.03 11.49 21.28
C LYS A 49 9.26 12.01 20.53
N ASP A 50 10.29 11.20 20.43
CA ASP A 50 11.54 11.54 19.74
C ASP A 50 11.53 11.07 18.27
N ILE A 51 10.45 10.44 17.82
CA ILE A 51 10.26 9.95 16.45
C ILE A 51 9.31 10.90 15.72
N ASP A 52 9.59 11.16 14.44
CA ASP A 52 8.69 11.94 13.60
C ASP A 52 7.26 11.33 13.61
N PRO A 53 6.21 12.11 13.90
CA PRO A 53 4.83 11.61 13.94
C PRO A 53 4.39 10.92 12.65
N LEU A 54 4.91 11.34 11.49
CA LEU A 54 4.63 10.70 10.21
C LEU A 54 5.19 9.27 10.20
N VAL A 55 6.42 9.08 10.65
CA VAL A 55 7.05 7.75 10.77
C VAL A 55 6.28 6.89 11.76
N VAL A 56 5.85 7.44 12.90
CA VAL A 56 5.03 6.72 13.89
C VAL A 56 3.71 6.23 13.27
N GLY A 57 2.98 7.10 12.58
CA GLY A 57 1.70 6.74 11.95
C GLY A 57 1.88 5.68 10.87
N MET A 58 2.90 5.85 10.02
CA MET A 58 3.22 4.88 8.96
C MET A 58 3.69 3.52 9.50
N ALA A 59 4.48 3.49 10.57
CA ALA A 59 4.91 2.24 11.22
C ALA A 59 3.71 1.49 11.83
N LYS A 60 2.80 2.21 12.49
CA LYS A 60 1.54 1.63 13.01
C LYS A 60 0.67 1.08 11.88
N ALA A 61 0.54 1.83 10.78
CA ALA A 61 -0.23 1.40 9.62
C ALA A 61 0.36 0.13 8.99
N TRP A 62 1.69 0.02 8.95
CA TRP A 62 2.40 -1.16 8.44
C TRP A 62 2.16 -2.41 9.28
N ASP A 63 2.19 -2.28 10.61
CA ASP A 63 1.80 -3.37 11.52
C ASP A 63 0.34 -3.82 11.32
N LYS A 64 -0.57 -2.86 11.11
CA LYS A 64 -1.97 -3.18 10.82
C LYS A 64 -2.13 -3.93 9.51
N THR A 65 -1.36 -3.55 8.49
CA THR A 65 -1.27 -4.29 7.22
C THR A 65 -0.73 -5.71 7.42
N HIS A 66 0.32 -5.88 8.23
CA HIS A 66 0.86 -7.21 8.55
C HIS A 66 -0.20 -8.10 9.21
N ALA A 67 -0.83 -7.61 10.28
CA ALA A 67 -1.85 -8.35 11.01
C ALA A 67 -3.02 -8.77 10.10
N LEU A 68 -3.44 -7.88 9.20
CA LEU A 68 -4.50 -8.13 8.24
C LEU A 68 -4.14 -9.26 7.25
N ILE A 69 -2.90 -9.28 6.74
CA ILE A 69 -2.42 -10.34 5.85
C ILE A 69 -2.31 -11.66 6.59
N SER A 70 -1.70 -11.67 7.78
CA SER A 70 -1.53 -12.87 8.59
C SER A 70 -2.88 -13.54 8.90
N GLU A 71 -3.86 -12.77 9.36
CA GLU A 71 -5.20 -13.30 9.63
C GLU A 71 -5.86 -13.90 8.37
N ALA A 72 -5.76 -13.22 7.23
CA ALA A 72 -6.35 -13.71 5.98
C ALA A 72 -5.67 -15.01 5.50
N LYS A 73 -4.34 -15.11 5.65
CA LYS A 73 -3.57 -16.31 5.31
C LYS A 73 -3.90 -17.48 6.25
N ASP A 74 -4.02 -17.23 7.55
CA ASP A 74 -4.35 -18.25 8.53
C ASP A 74 -5.73 -18.86 8.27
N LYS A 75 -6.73 -18.02 7.98
CA LYS A 75 -8.08 -18.47 7.56
C LYS A 75 -8.06 -19.30 6.28
N MET A 76 -7.27 -18.88 5.29
CA MET A 76 -7.10 -19.62 4.05
C MET A 76 -6.45 -20.99 4.29
N LEU A 77 -5.47 -21.08 5.19
CA LEU A 77 -4.83 -22.35 5.58
C LEU A 77 -5.77 -23.26 6.39
N ALA A 78 -6.67 -22.68 7.18
CA ALA A 78 -7.70 -23.40 7.93
C ALA A 78 -8.86 -23.91 7.05
N GLY A 79 -8.91 -23.52 5.77
CA GLY A 79 -9.96 -23.92 4.84
C GLY A 79 -11.31 -23.24 5.10
N GLU A 80 -11.32 -22.07 5.75
CA GLU A 80 -12.53 -21.29 5.98
C GLU A 80 -13.07 -20.69 4.67
N ASP A 81 -14.40 -20.72 4.50
CA ASP A 81 -15.10 -20.08 3.37
C ASP A 81 -14.94 -18.55 3.48
N GLY A 82 -14.01 -18.00 2.70
CA GLY A 82 -13.76 -16.56 2.59
C GLY A 82 -12.28 -16.21 2.58
N PRO A 83 -11.48 -16.71 1.62
CA PRO A 83 -10.02 -16.67 1.68
C PRO A 83 -9.44 -15.30 1.27
N PHE A 84 -10.21 -14.21 1.35
CA PHE A 84 -9.72 -12.90 0.93
C PHE A 84 -9.84 -11.89 2.06
N MET A 85 -8.82 -11.04 2.15
CA MET A 85 -8.66 -9.97 3.11
C MET A 85 -9.97 -9.20 3.38
N ASP A 86 -10.35 -9.09 4.64
CA ASP A 86 -11.51 -8.29 5.05
C ASP A 86 -11.19 -6.81 4.84
N MET A 87 -11.77 -6.22 3.80
CA MET A 87 -11.44 -4.84 3.42
C MET A 87 -11.92 -3.82 4.45
N THR A 88 -12.88 -4.19 5.30
CA THR A 88 -13.35 -3.30 6.38
C THR A 88 -12.25 -3.05 7.41
N LYS A 89 -11.28 -3.97 7.54
CA LYS A 89 -10.14 -3.83 8.44
C LYS A 89 -9.08 -2.85 7.94
N PHE A 90 -9.14 -2.40 6.68
CA PHE A 90 -8.30 -1.27 6.26
C PHE A 90 -8.67 0.03 6.99
N LYS A 91 -9.82 0.11 7.66
CA LYS A 91 -10.12 1.19 8.60
C LYS A 91 -9.02 1.36 9.65
N ASP A 92 -8.46 0.27 10.18
CA ASP A 92 -7.38 0.31 11.17
C ASP A 92 -6.08 0.89 10.59
N VAL A 93 -5.81 0.62 9.31
CA VAL A 93 -4.68 1.21 8.57
C VAL A 93 -4.90 2.71 8.43
N TYR A 94 -6.11 3.13 8.05
CA TYR A 94 -6.46 4.56 7.98
C TYR A 94 -6.33 5.27 9.33
N ILE A 95 -6.89 4.71 10.41
CA ILE A 95 -6.79 5.27 11.78
C ILE A 95 -5.32 5.45 12.20
N ALA A 96 -4.44 4.54 11.79
CA ALA A 96 -3.02 4.65 12.10
C ALA A 96 -2.33 5.76 11.30
N LEU A 97 -2.75 6.00 10.05
CA LEU A 97 -2.23 7.07 9.19
C LEU A 97 -2.76 8.45 9.56
N ASP A 98 -4.00 8.54 10.04
CA ASP A 98 -4.68 9.79 10.36
C ASP A 98 -5.06 9.88 11.84
N PRO A 99 -4.25 10.53 12.69
CA PRO A 99 -4.59 10.72 14.08
C PRO A 99 -5.78 11.69 14.28
N THR A 100 -6.14 12.49 13.27
CA THR A 100 -7.26 13.44 13.35
C THR A 100 -8.61 12.79 13.07
N LEU A 101 -8.60 11.64 12.39
CA LEU A 101 -9.79 10.86 12.03
C LEU A 101 -10.77 11.63 11.14
N GLU A 102 -10.28 12.58 10.33
CA GLU A 102 -11.09 13.50 9.52
C GLU A 102 -12.10 12.78 8.61
N TYR A 103 -11.69 11.64 8.04
CA TYR A 103 -12.44 10.84 7.08
C TYR A 103 -12.97 9.52 7.67
N LEU A 104 -12.97 9.35 9.00
CA LEU A 104 -13.41 8.11 9.65
C LEU A 104 -14.84 7.71 9.27
N GLU A 105 -15.72 8.67 9.08
CA GLU A 105 -17.13 8.44 8.73
C GLU A 105 -17.29 7.69 7.40
N LEU A 106 -16.33 7.82 6.47
CA LEU A 106 -16.34 7.11 5.18
C LEU A 106 -16.19 5.58 5.35
N PHE A 107 -15.71 5.14 6.50
CA PHE A 107 -15.58 3.72 6.87
C PHE A 107 -16.75 3.21 7.72
N GLU A 108 -17.56 4.09 8.30
CA GLU A 108 -18.61 3.74 9.26
C GLU A 108 -20.03 3.85 8.68
N ASN A 109 -20.25 4.78 7.75
CA ASN A 109 -21.60 5.18 7.36
C ASN A 109 -22.07 4.46 6.08
N ARG A 110 -23.02 3.52 6.20
CA ARG A 110 -23.49 2.66 5.09
C ARG A 110 -24.49 3.31 4.11
N GLU A 111 -24.90 4.56 4.33
CA GLU A 111 -26.04 5.15 3.60
C GLU A 111 -25.70 5.85 2.27
N SER A 112 -24.42 6.07 1.96
CA SER A 112 -23.94 6.54 0.65
C SER A 112 -23.07 5.47 0.02
N TYR A 113 -22.97 5.37 -1.32
CA TYR A 113 -21.94 4.57 -2.00
C TYR A 113 -20.57 4.84 -1.35
N THR A 114 -20.13 3.94 -0.47
CA THR A 114 -19.04 4.23 0.46
C THR A 114 -17.70 3.96 -0.21
N PHE A 115 -16.66 4.61 0.29
CA PHE A 115 -15.30 4.20 -0.02
C PHE A 115 -15.05 2.71 0.32
N VAL A 116 -15.74 2.19 1.34
CA VAL A 116 -15.77 0.76 1.70
C VAL A 116 -16.37 -0.10 0.58
N ASP A 117 -17.46 0.33 -0.05
CA ASP A 117 -18.03 -0.41 -1.19
C ASP A 117 -17.06 -0.46 -2.38
N GLN A 118 -16.27 0.59 -2.59
CA GLN A 118 -15.22 0.59 -3.60
C GLN A 118 -14.08 -0.39 -3.25
N LEU A 119 -13.68 -0.47 -1.98
CA LEU A 119 -12.70 -1.44 -1.50
C LEU A 119 -13.22 -2.89 -1.61
N GLU A 120 -14.49 -3.11 -1.29
CA GLU A 120 -15.14 -4.42 -1.46
C GLU A 120 -15.28 -4.80 -2.94
N TYR A 121 -15.58 -3.84 -3.81
CA TYR A 121 -15.55 -4.07 -5.26
C TYR A 121 -14.14 -4.44 -5.74
N LEU A 122 -13.12 -3.70 -5.30
CA LEU A 122 -11.71 -3.98 -5.58
C LEU A 122 -11.34 -5.41 -5.16
N LYS A 123 -11.73 -5.82 -3.94
CA LYS A 123 -11.57 -7.18 -3.42
C LYS A 123 -12.10 -8.22 -4.39
N ASN A 124 -13.33 -8.04 -4.85
CA ASN A 124 -14.03 -8.98 -5.72
C ASN A 124 -13.40 -9.08 -7.12
N GLN A 125 -12.85 -7.97 -7.64
CA GLN A 125 -12.07 -8.00 -8.89
C GLN A 125 -10.77 -8.77 -8.68
N LEU A 126 -10.02 -8.43 -7.64
CA LEU A 126 -8.71 -9.02 -7.37
C LEU A 126 -8.79 -10.49 -6.95
N PHE A 127 -9.91 -10.96 -6.41
CA PHE A 127 -10.09 -12.39 -6.10
C PHE A 127 -9.89 -13.29 -7.33
N LYS A 128 -10.26 -12.81 -8.52
CA LYS A 128 -10.27 -13.61 -9.76
C LYS A 128 -8.95 -13.55 -10.54
N VAL A 129 -8.15 -12.53 -10.27
CA VAL A 129 -6.90 -12.27 -10.99
C VAL A 129 -5.78 -13.05 -10.32
N THR A 130 -4.82 -13.59 -11.06
CA THR A 130 -3.61 -14.21 -10.45
C THR A 130 -2.34 -13.56 -10.98
N ASP A 131 -2.35 -13.15 -12.25
CA ASP A 131 -1.26 -12.48 -12.93
C ASP A 131 -0.87 -11.15 -12.26
N LEU A 132 0.45 -10.89 -12.16
CA LEU A 132 1.00 -9.71 -11.51
C LEU A 132 0.59 -8.42 -12.23
N ARG A 133 0.67 -8.41 -13.57
CA ARG A 133 0.34 -7.25 -14.39
C ARG A 133 -1.14 -6.89 -14.24
N GLU A 134 -2.02 -7.87 -14.36
CA GLU A 134 -3.45 -7.65 -14.18
C GLU A 134 -3.79 -7.16 -12.75
N ASN A 135 -3.11 -7.68 -11.72
CA ASN A 135 -3.28 -7.19 -10.34
C ASN A 135 -2.88 -5.72 -10.22
N ILE A 136 -1.72 -5.36 -10.76
CA ILE A 136 -1.23 -3.98 -10.77
C ILE A 136 -2.20 -3.07 -11.52
N GLU A 137 -2.71 -3.47 -12.68
CA GLU A 137 -3.66 -2.66 -13.45
C GLU A 137 -4.96 -2.41 -12.68
N VAL A 138 -5.52 -3.43 -12.02
CA VAL A 138 -6.74 -3.28 -11.22
C VAL A 138 -6.51 -2.37 -10.00
N LEU A 139 -5.41 -2.59 -9.26
CA LEU A 139 -5.01 -1.75 -8.12
C LEU A 139 -4.77 -0.30 -8.54
N PHE A 140 -4.18 -0.11 -9.71
CA PHE A 140 -3.81 1.19 -10.22
C PHE A 140 -5.02 1.98 -10.71
N GLN A 141 -5.98 1.35 -11.39
CA GLN A 141 -7.26 1.97 -11.73
C GLN A 141 -8.02 2.43 -10.48
N PHE A 142 -8.05 1.59 -9.44
CA PHE A 142 -8.65 1.96 -8.16
C PHE A 142 -7.94 3.16 -7.54
N THR A 143 -6.61 3.15 -7.50
CA THR A 143 -5.80 4.24 -6.92
C THR A 143 -6.03 5.56 -7.67
N LEU A 144 -6.01 5.54 -9.01
CA LEU A 144 -6.25 6.74 -9.82
C LEU A 144 -7.65 7.31 -9.61
N LYS A 145 -8.66 6.44 -9.50
CA LYS A 145 -10.03 6.85 -9.22
C LYS A 145 -10.12 7.48 -7.83
N ALA A 146 -9.61 6.80 -6.80
CA ALA A 146 -9.65 7.30 -5.43
C ALA A 146 -8.93 8.65 -5.29
N VAL A 147 -7.74 8.78 -5.89
CA VAL A 147 -6.98 10.04 -5.88
C VAL A 147 -7.70 11.15 -6.64
N GLY A 148 -8.30 10.85 -7.80
CA GLY A 148 -9.09 11.83 -8.55
C GLY A 148 -10.38 12.27 -7.83
N GLU A 149 -10.92 11.43 -6.95
CA GLU A 149 -12.05 11.73 -6.07
C GLU A 149 -11.64 12.36 -4.73
N GLU A 150 -10.32 12.50 -4.47
CA GLU A 150 -9.76 12.95 -3.18
C GLU A 150 -10.36 12.19 -1.98
N ALA A 151 -10.55 10.88 -2.12
CA ALA A 151 -11.36 10.07 -1.20
C ALA A 151 -10.97 10.17 0.28
N LEU A 152 -9.69 10.42 0.58
CA LEU A 152 -9.14 10.67 1.92
C LEU A 152 -8.22 11.90 1.91
N GLY A 153 -8.50 12.90 1.05
CA GLY A 153 -7.64 14.08 0.88
C GLY A 153 -6.20 13.72 0.53
N GLU A 154 -5.24 14.36 1.19
CA GLU A 154 -3.79 14.13 1.00
C GLU A 154 -3.34 12.70 1.34
N LEU A 155 -4.10 11.99 2.18
CA LEU A 155 -3.78 10.62 2.59
C LEU A 155 -4.18 9.57 1.56
N THR A 156 -4.99 9.94 0.56
CA THR A 156 -5.56 8.99 -0.40
C THR A 156 -4.50 8.12 -1.07
N PHE A 157 -3.45 8.74 -1.61
CA PHE A 157 -2.39 8.00 -2.30
C PHE A 157 -1.65 7.07 -1.35
N LYS A 158 -1.25 7.57 -0.17
CA LYS A 158 -0.56 6.81 0.87
C LYS A 158 -1.38 5.59 1.31
N PHE A 159 -2.66 5.79 1.63
CA PHE A 159 -3.58 4.72 2.00
C PHE A 159 -3.73 3.67 0.88
N CYS A 160 -3.95 4.11 -0.37
CA CYS A 160 -4.03 3.20 -1.51
C CYS A 160 -2.74 2.39 -1.71
N SER A 161 -1.57 2.96 -1.41
CA SER A 161 -0.30 2.22 -1.45
C SER A 161 -0.18 1.14 -0.38
N TYR A 162 -0.73 1.33 0.82
CA TYR A 162 -0.85 0.25 1.81
C TYR A 162 -1.77 -0.86 1.31
N VAL A 163 -2.94 -0.50 0.77
CA VAL A 163 -3.90 -1.46 0.21
C VAL A 163 -3.26 -2.27 -0.92
N ALA A 164 -2.58 -1.61 -1.85
CA ALA A 164 -1.92 -2.24 -2.99
C ALA A 164 -0.84 -3.24 -2.53
N ASN A 165 0.08 -2.81 -1.65
CA ASN A 165 1.13 -3.69 -1.16
C ASN A 165 0.58 -4.85 -0.31
N ALA A 166 -0.45 -4.60 0.50
CA ALA A 166 -1.12 -5.66 1.26
C ALA A 166 -1.67 -6.75 0.33
N ILE A 167 -2.31 -6.36 -0.77
CA ILE A 167 -2.90 -7.33 -1.70
C ILE A 167 -1.82 -8.05 -2.51
N LEU A 168 -0.76 -7.37 -2.95
CA LEU A 168 0.36 -8.02 -3.63
C LEU A 168 1.03 -9.07 -2.74
N ILE A 169 1.41 -8.70 -1.51
CA ILE A 169 2.03 -9.61 -0.54
C ILE A 169 1.08 -10.78 -0.21
N PHE A 170 -0.21 -10.51 0.01
CA PHE A 170 -1.21 -11.55 0.25
C PHE A 170 -1.28 -12.57 -0.91
N LYS A 171 -1.05 -12.11 -2.14
CA LYS A 171 -1.09 -12.95 -3.34
C LYS A 171 0.28 -13.53 -3.73
N ASN A 172 1.26 -13.42 -2.83
CA ASN A 172 2.64 -13.86 -3.03
C ASN A 172 3.35 -13.14 -4.18
N HIS A 173 2.91 -11.93 -4.50
CA HIS A 173 3.67 -10.99 -5.32
C HIS A 173 4.58 -10.15 -4.42
N SER A 174 5.63 -9.60 -5.00
CA SER A 174 6.45 -8.62 -4.30
C SER A 174 5.73 -7.30 -4.14
N PRO A 175 6.05 -6.55 -3.07
CA PRO A 175 5.58 -5.18 -2.94
C PRO A 175 6.18 -4.30 -4.04
N VAL A 176 5.47 -3.24 -4.42
CA VAL A 176 5.96 -2.21 -5.34
C VAL A 176 6.59 -1.11 -4.50
N ILE A 177 7.91 -1.22 -4.31
CA ILE A 177 8.72 -0.30 -3.51
C ILE A 177 10.01 -0.02 -4.26
N SER A 178 10.51 1.21 -4.16
CA SER A 178 11.86 1.55 -4.60
C SER A 178 12.59 2.36 -3.54
N ASP A 179 13.80 1.91 -3.20
CA ASP A 179 14.78 2.68 -2.41
C ASP A 179 15.56 3.68 -3.28
N ARG A 180 15.48 3.54 -4.61
CA ARG A 180 16.17 4.39 -5.58
C ARG A 180 15.47 5.72 -5.78
N LYS A 181 16.21 6.81 -5.55
CA LYS A 181 15.71 8.18 -5.69
C LYS A 181 15.22 8.49 -7.10
N ASP A 182 16.00 8.13 -8.12
CA ASP A 182 15.67 8.38 -9.52
C ASP A 182 14.41 7.65 -9.98
N VAL A 183 14.20 6.42 -9.50
CA VAL A 183 13.01 5.64 -9.82
C VAL A 183 11.76 6.21 -9.16
N ASN A 184 11.85 6.63 -7.89
CA ASN A 184 10.75 7.31 -7.20
C ASN A 184 10.40 8.65 -7.87
N GLU A 185 11.40 9.42 -8.30
CA GLU A 185 11.17 10.67 -9.04
C GLU A 185 10.49 10.41 -10.40
N GLU A 186 10.89 9.37 -11.12
CA GLU A 186 10.25 8.93 -12.36
C GLU A 186 8.80 8.49 -12.12
N PHE A 187 8.56 7.67 -11.09
CA PHE A 187 7.22 7.25 -10.70
C PHE A 187 6.32 8.44 -10.45
N MET A 188 6.75 9.39 -9.59
CA MET A 188 5.95 10.56 -9.25
C MET A 188 5.67 11.45 -10.48
N LYS A 189 6.67 11.62 -11.35
CA LYS A 189 6.52 12.36 -12.60
C LYS A 189 5.49 11.71 -13.54
N LEU A 190 5.56 10.38 -13.71
CA LEU A 190 4.60 9.63 -14.52
C LEU A 190 3.20 9.67 -13.89
N PHE A 191 3.10 9.52 -12.58
CA PHE A 191 1.83 9.55 -11.85
C PHE A 191 1.15 10.92 -12.02
N MET A 192 1.85 12.02 -11.75
CA MET A 192 1.31 13.38 -11.96
C MET A 192 0.87 13.62 -13.41
N LYS A 193 1.69 13.19 -14.39
CA LYS A 193 1.34 13.31 -15.81
C LYS A 193 0.06 12.54 -16.13
N LEU A 194 -0.05 11.31 -15.61
CA LEU A 194 -1.21 10.47 -15.82
C LEU A 194 -2.46 11.05 -15.17
N SER A 195 -2.39 11.59 -13.95
CA SER A 195 -3.52 12.26 -13.30
C SER A 195 -4.12 13.37 -14.18
N VAL A 196 -3.27 14.16 -14.84
CA VAL A 196 -3.70 15.20 -15.79
C VAL A 196 -4.35 14.62 -17.06
N GLU A 197 -3.86 13.48 -17.56
CA GLU A 197 -4.44 12.79 -18.72
C GLU A 197 -5.79 12.14 -18.38
N CYS A 198 -5.89 11.53 -17.19
CA CYS A 198 -7.09 10.91 -16.65
C CYS A 198 -8.21 11.93 -16.44
N ALA A 199 -7.90 13.15 -16.01
CA ALA A 199 -8.88 14.23 -15.87
C ALA A 199 -9.57 14.63 -17.20
N LYS A 200 -8.97 14.26 -18.35
CA LYS A 200 -9.46 14.59 -19.70
C LYS A 200 -10.02 13.38 -20.44
N THR A 201 -10.02 12.21 -19.80
CA THR A 201 -10.26 10.92 -20.44
C THR A 201 -11.25 10.11 -19.62
N MET A 202 -12.17 9.40 -20.26
CA MET A 202 -13.11 8.55 -19.53
C MET A 202 -12.38 7.39 -18.81
N PRO A 203 -12.82 6.97 -17.60
CA PRO A 203 -12.12 5.92 -16.83
C PRO A 203 -11.88 4.61 -17.59
N HIS A 204 -12.83 4.17 -18.40
CA HIS A 204 -12.73 2.94 -19.20
C HIS A 204 -11.70 3.04 -20.36
N GLU A 205 -11.09 4.20 -20.58
CA GLU A 205 -10.07 4.44 -21.60
C GLU A 205 -8.68 4.73 -21.01
N TRP A 206 -8.54 4.82 -19.69
CA TRP A 206 -7.26 5.12 -19.05
C TRP A 206 -6.17 4.10 -19.41
N ASN A 207 -6.54 2.82 -19.52
CA ASN A 207 -5.63 1.76 -19.94
C ASN A 207 -5.09 1.90 -21.38
N LYS A 208 -5.72 2.74 -22.21
CA LYS A 208 -5.24 3.04 -23.57
C LYS A 208 -4.13 4.10 -23.55
N LEU A 209 -4.00 4.88 -22.48
CA LEU A 209 -3.01 5.95 -22.35
C LEU A 209 -1.60 5.37 -22.26
N GLU A 210 -0.66 5.97 -23.01
CA GLU A 210 0.73 5.52 -23.00
C GLU A 210 1.39 5.72 -21.63
N THR A 211 1.07 6.80 -20.92
CA THR A 211 1.59 7.06 -19.57
C THR A 211 1.09 6.01 -18.58
N TYR A 212 -0.15 5.55 -18.72
CA TYR A 212 -0.72 4.48 -17.90
C TYR A 212 0.09 3.19 -18.09
N LYS A 213 0.32 2.78 -19.34
CA LYS A 213 1.07 1.56 -19.65
C LYS A 213 2.48 1.59 -19.08
N LYS A 214 3.20 2.71 -19.27
CA LYS A 214 4.55 2.91 -18.73
C LYS A 214 4.60 2.81 -17.21
N LEU A 215 3.60 3.36 -16.53
CA LEU A 215 3.56 3.33 -15.08
C LEU A 215 3.22 1.92 -14.56
N CYS A 216 2.34 1.19 -15.25
CA CYS A 216 2.14 -0.24 -14.97
C CYS A 216 3.40 -1.06 -15.24
N ASP A 217 4.12 -0.80 -16.33
CA ASP A 217 5.40 -1.46 -16.64
C ASP A 217 6.43 -1.22 -15.53
N LEU A 218 6.53 0.03 -15.05
CA LEU A 218 7.41 0.38 -13.94
C LEU A 218 7.04 -0.36 -12.65
N CYS A 219 5.76 -0.40 -12.29
CA CYS A 219 5.30 -1.14 -11.11
C CYS A 219 5.59 -2.64 -11.21
N VAL A 220 5.41 -3.24 -12.40
CA VAL A 220 5.76 -4.65 -12.64
C VAL A 220 7.26 -4.86 -12.45
N SER A 221 8.09 -4.02 -13.07
CA SER A 221 9.56 -4.09 -12.95
C SER A 221 10.00 -4.00 -11.50
N LEU A 222 9.44 -3.07 -10.72
CA LEU A 222 9.74 -2.91 -9.30
C LEU A 222 9.41 -4.18 -8.49
N SER A 223 8.25 -4.77 -8.73
CA SER A 223 7.85 -6.03 -8.08
C SER A 223 8.75 -7.20 -8.50
N GLU A 224 9.09 -7.33 -9.79
CA GLU A 224 9.94 -8.41 -10.29
C GLU A 224 11.41 -8.27 -9.84
N GLU A 225 11.97 -7.06 -9.90
CA GLU A 225 13.33 -6.77 -9.44
C GLU A 225 13.49 -7.09 -7.96
N PHE A 226 12.46 -6.80 -7.15
CA PHE A 226 12.46 -7.14 -5.73
C PHE A 226 12.70 -8.63 -5.50
N LEU A 227 12.05 -9.51 -6.27
CA LEU A 227 12.24 -10.96 -6.17
C LEU A 227 13.67 -11.39 -6.52
N LEU A 228 14.32 -10.68 -7.45
CA LEU A 228 15.69 -10.97 -7.88
C LEU A 228 16.71 -10.64 -6.79
N TYR A 229 16.49 -9.55 -6.04
CA TYR A 229 17.40 -9.11 -4.98
C TYR A 229 17.12 -9.76 -3.63
N HIS A 230 15.89 -10.26 -3.43
CA HIS A 230 15.47 -10.91 -2.19
C HIS A 230 14.84 -12.30 -2.41
N PRO A 231 15.55 -13.22 -3.10
CA PRO A 231 15.02 -14.56 -3.37
C PRO A 231 14.72 -15.35 -2.09
N GLU A 232 15.40 -15.04 -0.97
CA GLU A 232 15.22 -15.68 0.33
C GLU A 232 13.79 -15.58 0.86
N TYR A 233 13.07 -14.50 0.54
CA TYR A 233 11.71 -14.29 1.03
C TYR A 233 10.68 -15.14 0.26
N TYR A 234 10.94 -15.42 -1.03
CA TYR A 234 9.96 -16.04 -1.93
C TYR A 234 10.34 -17.46 -2.39
N ALA A 235 11.53 -17.95 -2.04
CA ALA A 235 11.93 -19.33 -2.28
C ALA A 235 11.19 -20.29 -1.33
N ASN A 236 10.11 -20.91 -1.84
CA ASN A 236 9.45 -22.09 -1.27
C ASN A 236 9.14 -23.07 -2.40
#